data_AF-A0A378KK07-F1
#
_entry.id   AF-A0A378KK07-F1
#
_cell.length_a   1.000
_cell.length_b   1.000
_cell.length_c   1.000
_cell.angle_alpha   90.00
_cell.angle_beta   90.00
_cell.angle_gamma   90.00
#
_symmetry.space_group_name_H-M   'P 1'
#
loop_
_entity.id
_entity.type
_entity.pdbx_description
1 polymer ?
#
loop_
_entity_poly.entity_id
_entity_poly.type
_entity_poly.pdbx_seq_one_letter_code
_entity_poly.pdbx_strand_id
1 'polypeptide(L)'
;MPNKSIIIGEHHEDPSARIFVRQNIQDFINTGLSLFGFEHGEKTNLETEIQWLEEDLNSVTCCLQMAVYVFFNKEYKKMQSNQQLLNLFKTIASHDIEYQGLDIDIGNRWAPEATPQRMWKQLAGLANSNNFNEIIKYRDKIIVTNLLKHADKKGIHIVGLLHLKGIQELLIQQKGEAAVRNNYEFVVIKGKTLSEQDIHTFAQNIPIPACILNSDTSSEQFNELFNYDKSMHLKME
;
A
#
# COMPACT_ATOMS: atom_id res chain seq x y z
N MET A 1 7.57 -27.25 -8.26
CA MET A 1 8.25 -26.27 -7.38
C MET A 1 7.70 -26.42 -5.98
N PRO A 2 8.47 -26.22 -4.90
CA PRO A 2 7.93 -26.29 -3.55
C PRO A 2 6.77 -25.29 -3.39
N ASN A 3 5.71 -25.69 -2.68
CA ASN A 3 4.52 -24.88 -2.36
C ASN A 3 4.85 -23.82 -1.30
N LYS A 4 5.83 -22.95 -1.59
CA LYS A 4 6.23 -21.90 -0.67
C LYS A 4 5.26 -20.73 -0.74
N SER A 5 4.94 -20.18 0.42
CA SER A 5 4.37 -18.83 0.52
C SER A 5 5.48 -17.80 0.30
N ILE A 6 5.15 -16.71 -0.38
CA ILE A 6 6.11 -15.64 -0.70
C ILE A 6 5.81 -14.45 0.19
N ILE A 7 6.82 -13.95 0.89
CA ILE A 7 6.75 -12.73 1.70
C ILE A 7 7.56 -11.66 0.98
N ILE A 8 6.87 -10.63 0.51
CA ILE A 8 7.45 -9.53 -0.27
C ILE A 8 7.57 -8.29 0.64
N GLY A 9 8.80 -7.81 0.84
CA GLY A 9 9.07 -6.54 1.47
C GLY A 9 8.92 -5.38 0.48
N GLU A 10 8.10 -4.39 0.83
CA GLU A 10 7.81 -3.20 0.02
C GLU A 10 8.09 -1.92 0.83
N HIS A 11 8.57 -0.86 0.18
CA HIS A 11 8.48 0.49 0.73
C HIS A 11 7.07 1.02 0.48
N HIS A 12 6.38 1.58 1.47
CA HIS A 12 4.95 1.95 1.31
C HIS A 12 4.67 2.95 0.17
N GLU A 13 5.64 3.79 -0.19
CA GLU A 13 5.55 4.73 -1.31
C GLU A 13 5.93 4.13 -2.68
N ASP A 14 6.54 2.95 -2.70
CA ASP A 14 6.89 2.20 -3.91
C ASP A 14 5.79 1.17 -4.21
N PRO A 15 5.04 1.28 -5.31
CA PRO A 15 3.99 0.33 -5.65
C PRO A 15 4.49 -0.93 -6.36
N SER A 16 5.80 -1.15 -6.48
CA SER A 16 6.35 -2.18 -7.36
C SER A 16 6.01 -3.60 -6.94
N ALA A 17 5.91 -3.90 -5.65
CA ALA A 17 5.46 -5.23 -5.22
C ALA A 17 4.00 -5.43 -5.60
N ARG A 18 3.14 -4.43 -5.38
CA ARG A 18 1.73 -4.47 -5.77
C ARG A 18 1.53 -4.64 -7.27
N ILE A 19 2.29 -3.90 -8.08
CA ILE A 19 2.25 -4.01 -9.56
C ILE A 19 2.71 -5.39 -10.00
N PHE A 20 3.83 -5.89 -9.46
CA PHE A 20 4.38 -7.21 -9.78
C PHE A 20 3.37 -8.32 -9.48
N VAL A 21 2.78 -8.33 -8.28
CA VAL A 21 1.79 -9.34 -7.90
C VAL A 21 0.58 -9.29 -8.82
N ARG A 22 0.07 -8.09 -9.12
CA ARG A 22 -1.07 -7.91 -10.03
C ARG A 22 -0.78 -8.42 -11.44
N GLN A 23 0.37 -8.08 -12.01
CA GLN A 23 0.74 -8.46 -13.38
C GLN A 23 0.97 -9.97 -13.54
N ASN A 24 1.37 -10.66 -12.47
CA ASN A 24 1.71 -12.08 -12.50
C ASN A 24 0.68 -12.94 -11.72
N ILE A 25 -0.49 -12.40 -11.40
CA ILE A 25 -1.47 -13.09 -10.54
C ILE A 25 -1.90 -14.44 -11.10
N GLN A 26 -2.08 -14.53 -12.42
CA GLN A 26 -2.48 -15.77 -13.08
C GLN A 26 -1.40 -16.84 -12.95
N ASP A 27 -0.13 -16.47 -13.06
CA ASP A 27 0.99 -17.40 -12.88
C ASP A 27 1.04 -17.90 -11.44
N PHE A 28 0.78 -17.03 -10.47
CA PHE A 28 0.70 -17.46 -9.07
C PHE A 28 -0.46 -18.41 -8.83
N ILE A 29 -1.65 -18.13 -9.36
CA ILE A 29 -2.83 -19.03 -9.28
C ILE A 29 -2.52 -20.39 -9.92
N ASN A 30 -1.90 -20.41 -11.10
CA ASN A 30 -1.50 -21.64 -11.79
C ASN A 30 -0.53 -22.50 -10.97
N THR A 31 0.19 -21.89 -10.02
CA THR A 31 1.07 -22.60 -9.09
C THR A 31 0.42 -22.91 -7.73
N GLY A 32 -0.89 -22.68 -7.58
CA GLY A 32 -1.67 -23.01 -6.39
C GLY A 32 -1.80 -21.88 -5.36
N LEU A 33 -1.59 -20.61 -5.74
CA LEU A 33 -1.90 -19.48 -4.86
C LEU A 33 -3.38 -19.50 -4.45
N SER A 34 -3.65 -19.48 -3.15
CA SER A 34 -5.02 -19.46 -2.60
C SER A 34 -5.21 -18.43 -1.49
N LEU A 35 -4.15 -17.71 -1.12
CA LEU A 35 -4.17 -16.72 -0.04
C LEU A 35 -3.39 -15.46 -0.44
N PHE A 36 -3.94 -14.30 -0.16
CA PHE A 36 -3.26 -13.02 -0.25
C PHE A 36 -3.28 -12.32 1.11
N GLY A 37 -2.10 -11.97 1.61
CA GLY A 37 -1.94 -11.23 2.86
C GLY A 37 -1.42 -9.82 2.63
N PHE A 38 -1.95 -8.85 3.37
CA PHE A 38 -1.48 -7.46 3.31
C PHE A 38 -1.29 -6.90 4.71
N GLU A 39 -0.13 -6.28 4.98
CA GLU A 39 0.17 -5.67 6.29
C GLU A 39 -0.87 -4.64 6.70
N HIS A 40 -1.22 -3.69 5.83
CA HIS A 40 -2.13 -2.59 6.21
C HIS A 40 -3.61 -2.94 6.08
N GLY A 41 -3.92 -4.22 5.86
CA GLY A 41 -5.28 -4.71 5.74
C GLY A 41 -5.96 -4.94 7.08
N GLU A 42 -7.26 -4.68 7.14
CA GLU A 42 -8.15 -5.20 8.15
C GLU A 42 -8.21 -6.73 8.05
N LYS A 43 -8.39 -7.41 9.18
CA LYS A 43 -8.07 -8.84 9.31
C LYS A 43 -8.82 -9.77 8.36
N THR A 44 -10.02 -9.42 7.88
CA THR A 44 -10.87 -10.41 7.18
C THR A 44 -11.79 -9.88 6.07
N ASN A 45 -11.77 -8.59 5.70
CA ASN A 45 -12.73 -8.09 4.70
C ASN A 45 -12.09 -7.26 3.58
N LEU A 46 -11.83 -7.92 2.45
CA LEU A 46 -11.30 -7.28 1.24
C LEU A 46 -12.30 -6.29 0.62
N GLU A 47 -13.61 -6.55 0.72
CA GLU A 47 -14.63 -5.66 0.16
C GLU A 47 -14.67 -4.33 0.91
N THR A 48 -14.58 -4.37 2.25
CA THR A 48 -14.46 -3.17 3.09
C THR A 48 -13.22 -2.37 2.73
N GLU A 49 -12.08 -3.03 2.55
CA GLU A 49 -10.82 -2.39 2.15
C GLU A 49 -10.92 -1.70 0.78
N ILE A 50 -11.55 -2.36 -0.20
CA ILE A 50 -11.82 -1.78 -1.52
C ILE A 50 -12.70 -0.54 -1.36
N GLN A 51 -13.79 -0.63 -0.61
CA GLN A 51 -14.71 0.48 -0.41
C GLN A 51 -14.02 1.69 0.22
N TRP A 52 -13.27 1.50 1.30
CA TRP A 52 -12.58 2.60 1.98
C TRP A 52 -11.49 3.24 1.10
N LEU A 53 -10.76 2.44 0.31
CA LEU A 53 -9.78 2.97 -0.64
C LEU A 53 -10.44 3.76 -1.78
N GLU A 54 -11.61 3.34 -2.27
CA GLU A 54 -12.37 4.10 -3.25
C GLU A 54 -12.86 5.44 -2.68
N GLU A 55 -13.36 5.44 -1.44
CA GLU A 55 -13.77 6.66 -0.73
C GLU A 55 -12.59 7.63 -0.52
N ASP A 56 -11.42 7.13 -0.08
CA ASP A 56 -10.19 7.94 0.09
C ASP A 56 -9.76 8.57 -1.24
N LEU A 57 -9.61 7.77 -2.30
CA LEU A 57 -9.18 8.25 -3.62
C LEU A 57 -10.15 9.28 -4.22
N ASN A 58 -11.46 9.09 -4.02
CA ASN A 58 -12.48 10.04 -4.47
C ASN A 58 -12.41 11.37 -3.69
N SER A 59 -12.16 11.31 -2.38
CA SER A 59 -12.01 12.50 -1.53
C SER A 59 -10.76 13.32 -1.88
N VAL A 60 -9.64 12.64 -2.15
CA VAL A 60 -8.36 13.25 -2.52
C VAL A 60 -8.44 13.87 -3.91
N THR A 61 -9.13 13.23 -4.86
CA THR A 61 -9.37 13.78 -6.21
C THR A 61 -10.12 15.12 -6.16
N CYS A 62 -11.10 15.25 -5.26
CA CYS A 62 -11.84 16.49 -5.05
C CYS A 62 -10.97 17.61 -4.43
N CYS A 63 -10.04 17.26 -3.53
CA CYS A 63 -9.19 18.24 -2.83
C CYS A 63 -7.96 18.67 -3.65
N LEU A 64 -7.34 17.75 -4.41
CA LEU A 64 -6.18 18.06 -5.26
C LEU A 64 -6.55 18.98 -6.43
N GLN A 65 -7.82 19.05 -6.81
CA GLN A 65 -8.30 20.01 -7.81
C GLN A 65 -8.33 21.46 -7.29
N MET A 66 -8.16 21.67 -5.98
CA MET A 66 -8.22 22.99 -5.34
C MET A 66 -6.88 23.57 -4.88
N ALA A 67 -5.79 22.80 -4.82
CA ALA A 67 -4.48 23.27 -4.35
C ALA A 67 -3.41 23.00 -5.43
N VAL A 68 -2.36 23.82 -5.52
CA VAL A 68 -1.39 23.82 -6.63
C VAL A 68 0.00 23.27 -6.21
N TYR A 69 0.55 22.42 -7.08
CA TYR A 69 1.91 21.89 -7.34
C TYR A 69 2.95 21.65 -6.22
N VAL A 70 3.04 22.41 -5.12
CA VAL A 70 4.19 22.29 -4.18
C VAL A 70 3.95 21.30 -3.04
N PHE A 71 2.70 21.14 -2.58
CA PHE A 71 2.31 20.06 -1.66
C PHE A 71 2.13 18.70 -2.37
N PHE A 72 2.28 18.66 -3.69
CA PHE A 72 1.84 17.52 -4.51
C PHE A 72 2.72 16.30 -4.37
N ASN A 73 4.05 16.39 -4.30
CA ASN A 73 4.88 15.21 -4.57
C ASN A 73 4.59 14.03 -3.60
N LYS A 74 4.34 14.31 -2.31
CA LYS A 74 4.05 13.26 -1.32
C LYS A 74 2.61 12.76 -1.38
N GLU A 75 1.62 13.65 -1.40
CA GLU A 75 0.20 13.26 -1.47
C GLU A 75 -0.14 12.61 -2.83
N TYR A 76 0.51 13.06 -3.90
CA TYR A 76 0.41 12.47 -5.22
C TYR A 76 1.02 11.06 -5.28
N LYS A 77 2.23 10.87 -4.75
CA LYS A 77 2.84 9.53 -4.64
C LYS A 77 1.99 8.60 -3.79
N LYS A 78 1.41 9.12 -2.71
CA LYS A 78 0.45 8.38 -1.87
C LYS A 78 -0.79 7.99 -2.66
N MET A 79 -1.39 8.91 -3.42
CA MET A 79 -2.57 8.64 -4.25
C MET A 79 -2.27 7.59 -5.34
N GLN A 80 -1.13 7.70 -6.04
CA GLN A 80 -0.71 6.69 -7.00
C GLN A 80 -0.49 5.32 -6.35
N SER A 81 0.17 5.30 -5.18
CA SER A 81 0.37 4.10 -4.37
C SER A 81 -0.97 3.45 -3.97
N ASN A 82 -1.93 4.25 -3.50
CA ASN A 82 -3.28 3.81 -3.14
C ASN A 82 -4.06 3.32 -4.37
N GLN A 83 -3.91 3.96 -5.54
CA GLN A 83 -4.51 3.49 -6.79
C GLN A 83 -3.97 2.13 -7.22
N GLN A 84 -2.64 1.90 -7.10
CA GLN A 84 -2.07 0.59 -7.40
C GLN A 84 -2.51 -0.48 -6.38
N LEU A 85 -2.69 -0.09 -5.12
CA LEU A 85 -3.25 -0.98 -4.09
C LEU A 85 -4.70 -1.35 -4.40
N LEU A 86 -5.55 -0.38 -4.75
CA LEU A 86 -6.94 -0.62 -5.16
C LEU A 86 -7.01 -1.57 -6.37
N ASN A 87 -6.17 -1.34 -7.38
CA ASN A 87 -6.10 -2.20 -8.56
C ASN A 87 -5.70 -3.63 -8.20
N LEU A 88 -4.74 -3.80 -7.28
CA LEU A 88 -4.37 -5.12 -6.77
C LEU A 88 -5.54 -5.78 -6.04
N PHE A 89 -6.19 -5.08 -5.10
CA PHE A 89 -7.31 -5.62 -4.33
C PHE A 89 -8.48 -6.04 -5.22
N LYS A 90 -8.87 -5.22 -6.20
CA LYS A 90 -9.89 -5.62 -7.20
C LYS A 90 -9.48 -6.85 -7.99
N THR A 91 -8.20 -6.98 -8.31
CA THR A 91 -7.66 -8.17 -8.99
C THR A 91 -7.70 -9.39 -8.08
N ILE A 92 -7.38 -9.27 -6.79
CA ILE A 92 -7.51 -10.38 -5.84
C ILE A 92 -8.98 -10.79 -5.70
N ALA A 93 -9.90 -9.82 -5.53
CA ALA A 93 -11.33 -10.06 -5.37
C ALA A 93 -11.99 -10.69 -6.61
N SER A 94 -11.43 -10.47 -7.82
CA SER A 94 -11.94 -11.10 -9.05
C SER A 94 -11.55 -12.58 -9.18
N HIS A 95 -10.78 -13.12 -8.24
CA HIS A 95 -10.35 -14.52 -8.20
C HIS A 95 -10.77 -15.16 -6.88
N ASP A 96 -10.82 -16.49 -6.83
CA ASP A 96 -11.12 -17.27 -5.62
C ASP A 96 -9.87 -17.35 -4.70
N ILE A 97 -9.37 -16.17 -4.29
CA ILE A 97 -8.21 -16.02 -3.42
C ILE A 97 -8.70 -15.45 -2.08
N GLU A 98 -8.39 -16.15 -0.99
CA GLU A 98 -8.70 -15.67 0.35
C GLU A 98 -7.85 -14.44 0.69
N TYR A 99 -8.45 -13.46 1.36
CA TYR A 99 -7.78 -12.26 1.83
C TYR A 99 -7.52 -12.32 3.34
N GLN A 100 -6.35 -11.83 3.77
CA GLN A 100 -6.02 -11.69 5.18
C GLN A 100 -5.27 -10.39 5.47
N GLY A 101 -5.78 -9.60 6.41
CA GLY A 101 -5.01 -8.53 7.06
C GLY A 101 -3.98 -9.11 8.03
N LEU A 102 -2.71 -8.72 7.89
CA LEU A 102 -1.62 -9.32 8.65
C LEU A 102 -1.29 -8.58 9.95
N ASP A 103 -1.58 -7.29 10.04
CA ASP A 103 -1.19 -6.45 11.19
C ASP A 103 -2.30 -6.30 12.24
N ILE A 104 -2.05 -5.43 13.22
CA ILE A 104 -3.01 -4.97 14.21
C ILE A 104 -4.19 -4.31 13.49
N ASP A 105 -5.40 -4.69 13.84
CA ASP A 105 -6.57 -3.95 13.44
C ASP A 105 -6.68 -2.66 14.27
N ILE A 106 -6.62 -1.51 13.60
CA ILE A 106 -6.77 -0.18 14.22
C ILE A 106 -7.98 0.58 13.64
N GLY A 107 -8.91 -0.14 12.99
CA GLY A 107 -10.07 0.41 12.30
C GLY A 107 -9.74 0.98 10.92
N ASN A 108 -10.65 1.82 10.37
CA ASN A 108 -10.50 2.42 9.04
C ASN A 108 -9.25 3.33 8.98
N ARG A 109 -8.16 2.79 8.42
CA ARG A 109 -6.87 3.47 8.24
C ARG A 109 -6.88 4.48 7.08
N TRP A 110 -7.90 4.43 6.24
CA TRP A 110 -8.09 5.31 5.09
C TRP A 110 -8.94 6.54 5.42
N ALA A 111 -9.59 6.54 6.59
CA ALA A 111 -10.42 7.65 7.02
C ALA A 111 -9.58 8.94 7.21
N PRO A 112 -10.12 10.13 6.90
CA PRO A 112 -9.41 11.40 7.08
C PRO A 112 -8.87 11.62 8.50
N GLU A 113 -9.55 11.09 9.52
CA GLU A 113 -9.17 11.17 10.92
C GLU A 113 -8.10 10.14 11.36
N ALA A 114 -7.70 9.22 10.49
CA ALA A 114 -6.64 8.22 10.71
C ALA A 114 -5.25 8.83 10.51
N THR A 115 -4.93 9.87 11.28
CA THR A 115 -3.63 10.54 11.14
C THR A 115 -2.48 9.64 11.61
N PRO A 116 -1.26 9.76 11.03
CA PRO A 116 -0.10 9.01 11.47
C PRO A 116 0.17 9.12 12.98
N GLN A 117 -0.10 10.29 13.57
CA GLN A 117 0.06 10.54 15.00
C GLN A 117 -0.95 9.78 15.86
N ARG A 118 -2.20 9.67 15.41
CA ARG A 118 -3.25 8.91 16.10
C ARG A 118 -2.96 7.42 16.03
N MET A 119 -2.63 6.92 14.84
CA MET A 119 -2.23 5.52 14.66
C MET A 119 -1.00 5.19 15.52
N TRP A 120 -0.01 6.08 15.55
CA TRP A 120 1.18 5.92 16.37
C TRP A 120 0.85 5.80 17.87
N LYS A 121 0.00 6.68 18.40
CA LYS A 121 -0.42 6.62 19.81
C LYS A 121 -1.15 5.31 20.14
N GLN A 122 -2.00 4.81 19.25
CA GLN A 122 -2.68 3.53 19.43
C GLN A 122 -1.67 2.37 19.45
N LEU A 123 -0.75 2.33 18.48
CA LEU A 123 0.30 1.32 18.40
C LEU A 123 1.23 1.35 19.62
N ALA A 124 1.62 2.54 20.08
CA ALA A 124 2.44 2.72 21.27
C ALA A 124 1.73 2.23 22.54
N GLY A 125 0.43 2.50 22.66
CA GLY A 125 -0.40 1.99 23.76
C GLY A 125 -0.49 0.46 23.76
N LEU A 126 -0.71 -0.16 22.61
CA LEU A 126 -0.78 -1.62 22.46
C LEU A 126 0.56 -2.32 22.72
N ALA A 127 1.66 -1.72 22.27
CA ALA A 127 3.00 -2.20 22.54
C ALA A 127 3.48 -1.92 23.98
N ASN A 128 2.73 -1.13 24.74
CA ASN A 128 3.14 -0.56 26.03
C ASN A 128 4.54 0.08 25.98
N SER A 129 4.82 0.81 24.88
CA SER A 129 6.11 1.43 24.63
C SER A 129 5.98 2.59 23.65
N ASN A 130 6.77 3.64 23.85
CA ASN A 130 6.97 4.72 22.88
C ASN A 130 8.21 4.50 22.00
N ASN A 131 8.95 3.40 22.22
CA ASN A 131 10.14 3.06 21.45
C ASN A 131 9.73 2.47 20.10
N PHE A 132 10.20 3.11 19.02
CA PHE A 132 9.88 2.69 17.67
C PHE A 132 10.23 1.22 17.38
N ASN A 133 11.39 0.76 17.81
CA ASN A 133 11.83 -0.62 17.57
C ASN A 133 11.01 -1.63 18.36
N GLU A 134 10.50 -1.28 19.54
CA GLU A 134 9.65 -2.18 20.34
C GLU A 134 8.25 -2.29 19.72
N ILE A 135 7.72 -1.20 19.18
CA ILE A 135 6.46 -1.20 18.43
C ILE A 135 6.58 -2.05 17.16
N ILE A 136 7.67 -1.92 16.39
CA ILE A 136 7.91 -2.76 15.21
C ILE A 136 7.99 -4.24 15.60
N LYS A 137 8.76 -4.59 16.65
CA LYS A 137 8.84 -5.98 17.14
C LYS A 137 7.49 -6.52 17.60
N TYR A 138 6.64 -5.68 18.18
CA TYR A 138 5.28 -6.05 18.56
C TYR A 138 4.41 -6.36 17.34
N ARG A 139 4.47 -5.50 16.30
CA ARG A 139 3.78 -5.73 15.02
C ARG A 139 4.29 -6.99 14.33
N ASP A 140 5.60 -7.23 14.30
CA ASP A 140 6.20 -8.44 13.70
C ASP A 140 5.64 -9.72 14.32
N LYS A 141 5.47 -9.75 15.65
CA LYS A 141 4.86 -10.89 16.35
C LYS A 141 3.43 -11.15 15.89
N ILE A 142 2.65 -10.09 15.66
CA ILE A 142 1.27 -10.18 15.21
C ILE A 142 1.21 -10.65 13.75
N ILE A 143 2.05 -10.08 12.89
CA ILE A 143 2.19 -10.50 11.49
C ILE A 143 2.53 -11.99 11.43
N VAL A 144 3.53 -12.46 12.17
CA VAL A 144 3.88 -13.88 12.21
C VAL A 144 2.75 -14.74 12.75
N THR A 145 2.06 -14.28 13.80
CA THR A 145 0.90 -15.01 14.35
C THR A 145 -0.19 -15.18 13.29
N ASN A 146 -0.46 -14.14 12.49
CA ASN A 146 -1.47 -14.19 11.43
C ASN A 146 -1.02 -15.03 10.23
N LEU A 147 0.25 -14.91 9.79
CA LEU A 147 0.84 -15.76 8.75
C LEU A 147 0.70 -17.24 9.09
N LEU A 148 0.92 -17.61 10.36
CA LEU A 148 0.89 -19.00 10.80
C LEU A 148 -0.51 -19.60 10.92
N LYS A 149 -1.59 -18.80 10.90
CA LYS A 149 -2.98 -19.32 10.93
C LYS A 149 -3.33 -20.10 9.67
N HIS A 150 -2.72 -19.74 8.54
CA HIS A 150 -2.96 -20.35 7.23
C HIS A 150 -1.67 -20.92 6.65
N ALA A 151 -0.80 -21.49 7.51
CA ALA A 151 0.47 -22.07 7.09
C ALA A 151 0.31 -23.29 6.15
N ASP A 152 -0.91 -23.84 6.05
CA ASP A 152 -1.31 -24.89 5.12
C ASP A 152 -1.63 -24.35 3.72
N LYS A 153 -1.86 -23.06 3.57
CA LYS A 153 -2.18 -22.41 2.30
C LYS A 153 -0.94 -21.78 1.68
N LYS A 154 -0.88 -21.84 0.34
CA LYS A 154 0.14 -21.13 -0.42
C LYS A 154 -0.31 -19.68 -0.58
N GLY A 155 0.47 -18.77 0.00
CA GLY A 155 0.15 -17.35 0.05
C GLY A 155 1.17 -16.43 -0.61
N ILE A 156 0.72 -15.26 -1.02
CA ILE A 156 1.58 -14.08 -1.27
C ILE A 156 1.24 -13.03 -0.23
N HIS A 157 2.26 -12.54 0.47
CA HIS A 157 2.11 -11.61 1.57
C HIS A 157 2.96 -10.37 1.30
N ILE A 158 2.34 -9.20 1.23
CA ILE A 158 3.07 -7.93 1.10
C ILE A 158 3.15 -7.26 2.48
N VAL A 159 4.38 -6.99 2.91
CA VAL A 159 4.70 -6.33 4.17
C VAL A 159 5.67 -5.17 3.94
N GLY A 160 5.67 -4.19 4.83
CA GLY A 160 6.63 -3.11 4.90
C GLY A 160 8.03 -3.66 5.09
N LEU A 161 9.00 -3.08 4.37
CA LEU A 161 10.38 -3.55 4.37
C LEU A 161 11.02 -3.64 5.77
N LEU A 162 10.58 -2.77 6.70
CA LEU A 162 11.05 -2.75 8.09
C LEU A 162 10.69 -4.03 8.87
N HIS A 163 9.62 -4.73 8.47
CA HIS A 163 9.13 -5.92 9.15
C HIS A 163 9.82 -7.21 8.66
N LEU A 164 10.38 -7.20 7.45
CA LEU A 164 10.81 -8.41 6.75
C LEU A 164 11.82 -9.24 7.56
N LYS A 165 12.83 -8.58 8.12
CA LYS A 165 13.86 -9.23 8.96
C LYS A 165 13.28 -9.79 10.26
N GLY A 166 12.45 -9.01 10.96
CA GLY A 166 11.85 -9.43 12.22
C GLY A 166 10.90 -10.62 12.03
N ILE A 167 10.10 -10.61 10.96
CA ILE A 167 9.23 -11.72 10.56
C ILE A 167 10.06 -12.99 10.29
N GLN A 168 11.15 -12.88 9.52
CA GLN A 168 12.01 -14.02 9.22
C GLN A 168 12.62 -14.62 10.50
N GLU A 169 13.17 -13.79 11.38
CA GLU A 169 13.77 -14.22 12.64
C GLU A 169 12.74 -14.92 13.55
N LEU A 170 11.54 -14.35 13.68
CA LEU A 170 10.46 -14.93 14.49
C LEU A 170 9.93 -16.25 13.90
N LEU A 171 9.80 -16.37 12.58
CA LEU A 171 9.44 -17.63 11.93
C LEU A 171 10.50 -18.71 12.18
N ILE A 172 11.78 -18.36 12.10
CA ILE A 172 12.89 -19.28 12.40
C ILE A 172 12.83 -19.72 13.86
N GLN A 173 12.59 -18.80 14.79
CA GLN A 173 12.46 -19.12 16.22
C GLN A 173 11.29 -20.09 16.49
N GLN A 174 10.16 -19.94 15.79
CA GLN A 174 8.96 -20.74 16.04
C GLN A 174 8.90 -22.07 15.28
N LYS A 175 9.48 -22.14 14.08
CA LYS A 175 9.36 -23.31 13.18
C LYS A 175 10.70 -23.99 12.87
N GLY A 176 11.82 -23.33 13.18
CA GLY A 176 13.15 -23.78 12.81
C GLY A 176 13.53 -23.39 11.38
N GLU A 177 14.82 -23.18 11.15
CA GLU A 177 15.36 -22.65 9.89
C GLU A 177 15.03 -23.53 8.68
N ALA A 178 15.12 -24.86 8.82
CA ALA A 178 14.82 -25.80 7.75
C ALA A 178 13.34 -25.71 7.31
N ALA A 179 12.41 -25.61 8.26
CA ALA A 179 11.01 -25.46 7.95
C ALA A 179 10.72 -24.11 7.26
N VAL A 180 11.38 -23.04 7.70
CA VAL A 180 11.22 -21.72 7.06
C VAL A 180 11.73 -21.75 5.62
N ARG A 181 12.94 -22.28 5.38
CA ARG A 181 13.51 -22.40 4.02
C ARG A 181 12.64 -23.23 3.08
N ASN A 182 11.93 -24.24 3.60
CA ASN A 182 11.08 -25.13 2.82
C ASN A 182 9.70 -24.56 2.51
N ASN A 183 9.17 -23.68 3.37
CA ASN A 183 7.79 -23.18 3.27
C ASN A 183 7.66 -21.70 2.91
N TYR A 184 8.74 -20.92 3.04
CA TYR A 184 8.70 -19.47 2.80
C TYR A 184 9.83 -19.03 1.86
N GLU A 185 9.51 -18.08 1.00
CA GLU A 185 10.46 -17.33 0.19
C GLU A 185 10.37 -15.85 0.56
N PHE A 186 11.50 -15.21 0.85
CA PHE A 186 11.56 -13.79 1.22
C PHE A 186 12.13 -12.99 0.05
N VAL A 187 11.36 -12.04 -0.44
CA VAL A 187 11.70 -11.28 -1.64
C VAL A 187 11.63 -9.78 -1.34
N VAL A 188 12.54 -9.00 -1.91
CA VAL A 188 12.44 -7.54 -1.95
C VAL A 188 12.37 -7.13 -3.41
N ILE A 189 11.29 -6.46 -3.79
CA ILE A 189 11.11 -5.91 -5.14
C ILE A 189 11.38 -4.41 -5.03
N LYS A 190 12.43 -3.94 -5.72
CA LYS A 190 12.74 -2.51 -5.80
C LYS A 190 12.26 -1.98 -7.15
N GLY A 191 11.37 -0.99 -7.12
CA GLY A 191 10.95 -0.25 -8.29
C GLY A 191 11.94 0.81 -8.76
N LYS A 192 11.75 1.27 -10.00
CA LYS A 192 12.13 2.64 -10.36
C LYS A 192 11.06 3.57 -9.81
N THR A 193 11.47 4.63 -9.12
CA THR A 193 10.61 5.78 -8.82
C THR A 193 9.97 6.26 -10.12
N LEU A 194 8.65 6.50 -10.13
CA LEU A 194 7.96 7.06 -11.29
C LEU A 194 8.63 8.36 -11.74
N SER A 195 8.86 8.51 -13.03
CA SER A 195 9.48 9.71 -13.59
C SER A 195 8.49 10.88 -13.53
N GLU A 196 8.98 12.13 -13.51
CA GLU A 196 8.11 13.33 -13.59
C GLU A 196 7.17 13.29 -14.80
N GLN A 197 7.56 12.59 -15.86
CA GLN A 197 6.75 12.42 -17.06
C GLN A 197 5.60 11.42 -16.87
N ASP A 198 5.80 10.37 -16.08
CA ASP A 198 4.73 9.44 -15.67
C ASP A 198 3.71 10.16 -14.76
N ILE A 199 4.20 11.07 -13.91
CA ILE A 199 3.39 11.93 -13.05
C ILE A 199 2.47 12.84 -13.88
N HIS A 200 3.04 13.53 -14.88
CA HIS A 200 2.29 14.40 -15.78
C HIS A 200 1.25 13.65 -16.61
N THR A 201 1.62 12.48 -17.16
CA THR A 201 0.72 11.67 -17.99
C THR A 201 -0.50 11.18 -17.19
N PHE A 202 -0.29 10.78 -15.93
CA PHE A 202 -1.40 10.38 -15.06
C PHE A 202 -2.31 11.56 -14.69
N ALA A 203 -1.76 12.74 -14.37
CA ALA A 203 -2.54 13.93 -14.05
C ALA A 203 -3.48 14.38 -15.19
N GLN A 204 -3.06 14.18 -16.44
CA GLN A 204 -3.87 14.47 -17.63
C GLN A 204 -5.02 13.47 -17.87
N ASN A 205 -4.97 12.30 -17.25
CA ASN A 205 -5.95 11.22 -17.42
C ASN A 205 -6.92 11.08 -16.24
N ILE A 206 -6.84 11.97 -15.24
CA ILE A 206 -7.83 12.03 -14.16
C ILE A 206 -9.12 12.62 -14.76
N PRO A 207 -10.26 11.89 -14.75
CA PRO A 207 -11.53 12.44 -15.25
C PRO A 207 -11.88 13.70 -14.46
N ILE A 208 -12.17 14.80 -15.16
CA ILE A 208 -12.66 16.04 -14.54
C ILE A 208 -14.06 15.74 -13.95
N PRO A 209 -14.26 15.85 -12.64
CA PRO A 209 -15.55 15.61 -12.02
C PRO A 209 -16.56 16.64 -12.51
N ALA A 210 -17.80 16.20 -12.71
CA ALA A 210 -18.90 17.03 -13.19
C ALA A 210 -19.18 18.27 -12.31
N CYS A 211 -18.70 18.32 -11.07
CA CYS A 211 -18.83 19.48 -10.20
C CYS A 211 -18.02 20.72 -10.67
N ILE A 212 -17.01 20.53 -11.53
CA ILE A 212 -16.23 21.64 -12.13
C ILE A 212 -16.90 22.17 -13.41
N LEU A 213 -17.68 21.35 -14.11
CA LEU A 213 -18.38 21.76 -15.36
C LEU A 213 -19.58 22.69 -15.10
N ASN A 214 -19.96 22.90 -13.84
CA ASN A 214 -21.07 23.75 -13.43
C ASN A 214 -20.65 25.08 -12.79
N SER A 215 -19.35 25.38 -12.68
CA SER A 215 -18.89 26.72 -12.32
C SER A 215 -18.36 27.41 -13.58
N ASP A 216 -18.80 28.65 -13.80
CA ASP A 216 -18.40 29.56 -14.90
C ASP A 216 -16.91 29.98 -14.86
N THR A 217 -16.01 29.07 -14.50
CA THR A 217 -14.57 29.22 -14.63
C THR A 217 -14.19 28.98 -16.09
N SER A 218 -14.07 30.08 -16.84
CA SER A 218 -13.61 30.05 -18.22
C SER A 218 -12.21 29.43 -18.31
N SER A 219 -11.92 28.77 -19.43
CA SER A 219 -10.64 28.14 -19.76
C SER A 219 -9.43 29.09 -19.67
N GLU A 220 -9.63 30.40 -19.62
CA GLU A 220 -8.56 31.41 -19.46
C GLU A 220 -8.03 31.46 -18.02
N GLN A 221 -8.87 31.32 -16.99
CA GLN A 221 -8.41 31.30 -15.59
C GLN A 221 -7.63 30.02 -15.25
N PHE A 222 -7.97 28.91 -15.90
CA PHE A 222 -7.23 27.64 -15.77
C PHE A 222 -5.81 27.74 -16.40
N ASN A 223 -5.66 28.49 -17.49
CA ASN A 223 -4.37 28.68 -18.17
C ASN A 223 -3.46 29.70 -17.46
N GLU A 224 -4.01 30.70 -16.76
CA GLU A 224 -3.20 31.63 -15.94
C GLU A 224 -2.58 30.95 -14.72
N LEU A 225 -3.28 29.97 -14.11
CA LEU A 225 -2.73 29.15 -13.01
C LEU A 225 -1.57 28.24 -13.45
N PHE A 226 -1.52 27.84 -14.72
CA PHE A 226 -0.46 26.98 -15.27
C PHE A 226 0.81 27.74 -15.71
N ASN A 227 0.70 29.04 -16.04
CA ASN A 227 1.84 29.84 -16.52
C ASN A 227 2.69 30.46 -15.39
N TYR A 228 2.34 30.22 -14.12
CA TYR A 228 3.00 30.83 -12.98
C TYR A 228 4.37 30.20 -12.62
N ASP A 229 4.78 29.09 -13.25
CA ASP A 229 5.98 28.35 -12.83
C ASP A 229 6.97 28.00 -13.95
N LYS A 230 7.43 29.03 -14.67
CA LYS A 230 8.73 28.95 -15.39
C LYS A 230 9.87 29.64 -14.64
N SER A 231 9.59 30.32 -13.53
CA SER A 231 10.58 31.13 -12.80
C SER A 231 11.12 30.52 -11.50
N MET A 232 10.60 29.38 -11.00
CA MET A 232 11.18 28.72 -9.80
C MET A 232 12.14 27.56 -10.12
N HIS A 233 12.87 27.62 -11.24
CA HIS A 233 14.03 26.76 -11.42
C HIS A 233 15.24 27.26 -10.60
N LEU A 234 15.65 26.42 -9.66
CA LEU A 234 17.02 26.19 -9.19
C LEU A 234 17.69 27.33 -8.41
N LYS A 235 17.64 27.21 -7.08
CA LYS A 235 18.90 27.29 -6.30
C LYS A 235 19.18 25.92 -5.72
N MET A 236 20.02 25.16 -6.43
CA MET A 236 20.82 24.12 -5.82
C MET A 236 21.93 24.81 -5.03
N GLU A 237 21.92 24.64 -3.72
CA GLU A 237 23.13 24.58 -2.90
C GLU A 237 23.25 23.16 -2.35
#